data_AF-A0AAN8F9S6-F1
#
_entry.id   AF-A0AAN8F9S6-F1
#
_cell.length_a   1.000
_cell.length_b   1.000
_cell.length_c   1.000
_cell.angle_alpha   90.00
_cell.angle_beta   90.00
_cell.angle_gamma   90.00
#
_symmetry.space_group_name_H-M   'P 1'
#
loop_
_entity.id
_entity.type
_entity.pdbx_description
1 polymer ?
#
loop_
_entity_poly.entity_id
_entity_poly.type
_entity_poly.pdbx_seq_one_letter_code
_entity_poly.pdbx_strand_id
1 'polypeptide(L)'
;MPVVLCRLTIWLLIGWHWCAMADDTLVTFAELLVSRYEEQSRAKLLDEPFDTIKSKIRVRDEDPKEALESSKMKLEQLFADRARALQKLTRSAEGSARFYAAYDDAQNRFPDAAVIRDFSWTGAENVEKTMAENKRADETMRHQFIGTYSGLTRMYPRRYWRVEPAPITIDLYDPKFRPWFVSTESAPKDIVFLIDYSGSVKGPTMHLIKITMMYILSTLTPNDYFFGVYFNSVFAPILSCANGTFLPATTSNKKIFFERLGEIEEKDQAHITPPLRFSLDALRGNLNSTNSAFPNYRSGGHKLLMLFTDGLDEWPHAVMDEELHNRNGDVVYSHVRLFDGLRYWTATIATLDGLQDVCEVFRSKLYMEAQGLGPTITISLPVVTKPDGIWNGQRIAGIAGIDIGIAELTDRLPKSEQLYGIIVDKNGIVIYHPKHVLPATEVHAVRRSACYDASQVRHRAGAGLRVQYGFSDQRVYRLVGLIDSIPTIDLIEIEGNSTAIQRLRHGVITTTCDSEAIIDGDREYYCANLKGSPLSVIIVSSTIRQTLAYRDTTPR
;
A
#
# COMPACT_ATOMS: atom_id res chain seq x y z
N MET A 1 61.89 37.64 13.87
CA MET A 1 61.33 36.27 13.87
C MET A 1 61.44 35.45 15.18
N PRO A 2 62.18 35.83 16.26
CA PRO A 2 62.29 34.93 17.43
C PRO A 2 61.10 35.00 18.40
N VAL A 3 60.26 36.04 18.32
CA VAL A 3 59.12 36.22 19.24
C VAL A 3 57.91 35.34 18.86
N VAL A 4 57.80 34.93 17.59
CA VAL A 4 56.67 34.09 17.10
C VAL A 4 56.88 32.61 17.48
N LEU A 5 58.11 32.11 17.41
CA LEU A 5 58.45 30.74 17.82
C LEU A 5 58.31 30.50 19.33
N CYS A 6 58.56 31.51 20.16
CA CYS A 6 58.41 31.40 21.61
C CYS A 6 56.94 31.43 22.07
N ARG A 7 56.04 32.07 21.31
CA ARG A 7 54.60 32.06 21.61
C ARG A 7 53.90 30.78 21.13
N LEU A 8 54.34 30.19 20.02
CA LEU A 8 53.82 28.91 19.52
C LEU A 8 54.18 27.73 20.43
N THR A 9 55.37 27.73 21.01
CA THR A 9 55.82 26.68 21.96
C THR A 9 55.07 26.75 23.28
N ILE A 10 54.76 27.94 23.79
CA ILE A 10 53.93 28.11 25.00
C ILE A 10 52.47 27.68 24.75
N TRP A 11 51.90 27.98 23.58
CA TRP A 11 50.55 27.52 23.22
C TRP A 11 50.47 26.00 23.00
N LEU A 12 51.52 25.38 22.44
CA LEU A 12 51.61 23.92 22.30
C LEU A 12 51.81 23.22 23.65
N LEU A 13 52.58 23.81 24.58
CA LEU A 13 52.76 23.27 25.94
C LEU A 13 51.50 23.43 26.80
N ILE A 14 50.79 24.57 26.70
CA ILE A 14 49.50 24.77 27.38
C ILE A 14 48.42 23.88 26.76
N GLY A 15 48.41 23.73 25.43
CA GLY A 15 47.52 22.81 24.71
C GLY A 15 47.78 21.34 25.06
N TRP A 16 49.05 20.93 25.22
CA TRP A 16 49.41 19.59 25.68
C TRP A 16 49.07 19.36 27.16
N HIS A 17 49.25 20.36 28.03
CA HIS A 17 48.82 20.26 29.43
C HIS A 17 47.29 20.18 29.57
N TRP A 18 46.55 20.93 28.74
CA TRP A 18 45.09 20.85 28.71
C TRP A 18 44.57 19.57 28.06
N CYS A 19 45.22 19.04 27.01
CA CYS A 19 44.88 17.73 26.44
C CYS A 19 45.17 16.59 27.41
N ALA A 20 46.32 16.61 28.10
CA ALA A 20 46.68 15.57 29.07
C ALA A 20 45.79 15.61 30.33
N MET A 21 45.36 16.79 30.79
CA MET A 21 44.39 16.91 31.89
C MET A 21 42.95 16.60 31.46
N ALA A 22 42.60 16.79 30.18
CA ALA A 22 41.28 16.44 29.65
C ALA A 22 41.05 14.92 29.62
N ASP A 23 42.06 14.13 29.24
CA ASP A 23 41.94 12.67 29.24
C ASP A 23 41.74 12.10 30.66
N ASP A 24 42.52 12.57 31.65
CA ASP A 24 42.38 12.13 33.04
C ASP A 24 41.06 12.57 33.67
N THR A 25 40.57 13.77 33.33
CA THR A 25 39.29 14.29 33.86
C THR A 25 38.07 13.62 33.23
N LEU A 26 38.15 13.21 31.96
CA LEU A 26 37.06 12.48 31.31
C LEU A 26 36.94 11.05 31.86
N VAL A 27 38.07 10.38 32.10
CA VAL A 27 38.11 9.06 32.72
C VAL A 27 37.58 9.12 34.15
N THR A 28 38.06 10.05 34.97
CA THR A 28 37.53 10.20 36.35
C THR A 28 36.06 10.63 36.38
N PHE A 29 35.61 11.46 35.44
CA PHE A 29 34.19 11.81 35.33
C PHE A 29 33.34 10.62 34.91
N ALA A 30 33.80 9.81 33.95
CA ALA A 30 33.13 8.59 33.54
C ALA A 30 33.05 7.57 34.68
N GLU A 31 34.14 7.37 35.43
CA GLU A 31 34.16 6.51 36.62
C GLU A 31 33.20 7.01 37.71
N LEU A 32 33.15 8.32 37.95
CA LEU A 32 32.21 8.92 38.89
C LEU A 32 30.75 8.73 38.44
N LEU A 33 30.49 8.84 37.14
CA LEU A 33 29.16 8.63 36.56
C LEU A 33 28.72 7.17 36.67
N VAL A 34 29.60 6.22 36.35
CA VAL A 34 29.35 4.79 36.50
C VAL A 34 29.14 4.44 37.97
N SER A 35 30.00 4.92 38.86
CA SER A 35 29.89 4.69 40.31
C SER A 35 28.56 5.22 40.87
N ARG A 36 28.17 6.45 40.50
CA ARG A 36 26.92 7.05 40.95
C ARG A 36 25.70 6.40 40.33
N TYR A 37 25.79 5.94 39.07
CA TYR A 37 24.77 5.14 38.43
C TYR A 37 24.60 3.79 39.13
N GLU A 38 25.69 3.07 39.46
CA GLU A 38 25.62 1.81 40.20
C GLU A 38 24.98 1.98 41.58
N GLU A 39 25.32 3.06 42.29
CA GLU A 39 24.75 3.38 43.61
C GLU A 39 23.26 3.73 43.54
N GLN A 40 22.86 4.53 42.54
CA GLN A 40 21.45 4.95 42.35
C GLN A 40 20.56 3.86 41.75
N SER A 41 21.06 3.13 40.76
CA SER A 41 20.35 2.01 40.13
C SER A 41 20.17 0.84 41.08
N ARG A 42 20.99 0.78 42.15
CA ARG A 42 21.05 -0.35 43.09
C ARG A 42 21.28 -1.68 42.34
N ALA A 43 21.95 -1.66 41.20
CA ALA A 43 22.16 -2.84 40.36
C ALA A 43 22.78 -4.00 41.16
N LYS A 44 23.75 -3.70 42.05
CA LYS A 44 24.38 -4.69 42.94
C LYS A 44 23.43 -5.31 43.99
N LEU A 45 22.33 -4.64 44.34
CA LEU A 45 21.29 -5.21 45.22
C LEU A 45 20.34 -6.15 44.47
N LEU A 46 20.35 -6.15 43.14
CA LEU A 46 19.67 -7.18 42.37
C LEU A 46 20.46 -8.49 42.42
N ASP A 47 21.80 -8.44 42.40
CA ASP A 47 22.66 -9.63 42.29
C ASP A 47 22.45 -10.67 43.40
N GLU A 48 22.34 -10.26 44.67
CA GLU A 48 22.10 -11.19 45.80
C GLU A 48 20.76 -11.99 45.68
N PRO A 49 19.59 -11.35 45.49
CA PRO A 49 18.36 -12.06 45.18
C PRO A 49 18.40 -12.76 43.82
N PHE A 50 19.13 -12.22 42.83
CA PHE A 50 19.28 -12.83 41.51
C PHE A 50 20.01 -14.17 41.60
N ASP A 51 21.05 -14.32 42.41
CA ASP A 51 21.78 -15.59 42.55
C ASP A 51 20.88 -16.73 43.08
N THR A 52 19.94 -16.39 43.97
CA THR A 52 18.95 -17.35 44.47
C THR A 52 17.99 -17.80 43.35
N ILE A 53 17.64 -16.87 42.46
CA ILE A 53 16.71 -17.07 41.33
C ILE A 53 17.43 -17.63 40.08
N LYS A 54 18.74 -17.43 39.95
CA LYS A 54 19.58 -17.87 38.82
C LYS A 54 19.54 -19.37 38.63
N SER A 55 19.42 -20.12 39.72
CA SER A 55 19.20 -21.58 39.69
C SER A 55 17.85 -21.98 39.06
N LYS A 56 16.86 -21.07 39.06
CA LYS A 56 15.52 -21.25 38.49
C LYS A 56 15.36 -20.65 37.10
N ILE A 57 16.29 -19.79 36.67
CA ILE A 57 16.35 -19.20 35.33
C ILE A 57 17.20 -20.11 34.44
N ARG A 58 16.63 -20.55 33.33
CA ARG A 58 17.40 -21.21 32.27
C ARG A 58 17.42 -20.31 31.04
N VAL A 59 18.57 -20.27 30.36
CA VAL A 59 18.65 -19.73 29.02
C VAL A 59 17.85 -20.67 28.11
N ARG A 60 16.91 -20.10 27.38
CA ARG A 60 16.15 -20.82 26.37
C ARG A 60 16.75 -20.45 25.03
N ASP A 61 17.54 -21.35 24.47
CA ASP A 61 17.97 -21.24 23.08
C ASP A 61 16.75 -21.55 22.20
N GLU A 62 16.22 -20.53 21.55
CA GLU A 62 15.16 -20.70 20.55
C GLU A 62 15.80 -20.84 19.17
N ASP A 63 15.60 -21.98 18.51
CA ASP A 63 16.10 -22.19 17.14
C ASP A 63 15.30 -21.30 16.16
N PRO A 64 15.95 -20.37 15.45
CA PRO A 64 15.30 -19.52 14.46
C PRO A 64 14.59 -20.32 13.35
N LYS A 65 15.12 -21.50 12.98
CA LYS A 65 14.53 -22.35 11.93
C LYS A 65 13.23 -23.00 12.39
N GLU A 66 13.19 -23.51 13.62
CA GLU A 66 11.96 -24.03 14.22
C GLU A 66 10.90 -22.92 14.37
N ALA A 67 11.32 -21.73 14.79
CA ALA A 67 10.43 -20.56 14.89
C ALA A 67 9.87 -20.17 13.51
N LEU A 68 10.68 -20.22 12.45
CA LEU A 68 10.27 -19.94 11.08
C LEU A 68 9.22 -20.96 10.59
N GLU A 69 9.50 -22.25 10.70
CA GLU A 69 8.55 -23.28 10.24
C GLU A 69 7.26 -23.30 11.07
N SER A 70 7.35 -23.05 12.39
CA SER A 70 6.16 -22.88 13.24
C SER A 70 5.31 -21.69 12.80
N SER A 71 5.94 -20.54 12.55
CA SER A 71 5.24 -19.32 12.14
C SER A 71 4.60 -19.47 10.76
N LYS A 72 5.36 -20.04 9.81
CA LYS A 72 4.91 -20.37 8.45
C LYS A 72 3.68 -21.27 8.49
N MET A 73 3.72 -22.40 9.21
CA MET A 73 2.60 -23.33 9.32
C MET A 73 1.35 -22.66 9.89
N LYS A 74 1.49 -21.86 10.96
CA LYS A 74 0.37 -21.13 11.57
C LYS A 74 -0.24 -20.09 10.64
N LEU A 75 0.59 -19.36 9.88
CA LEU A 75 0.14 -18.35 8.92
C LEU A 75 -0.55 -19.01 7.71
N GLU A 76 0.02 -20.08 7.16
CA GLU A 76 -0.59 -20.86 6.08
C GLU A 76 -1.95 -21.41 6.49
N GLN A 77 -2.06 -21.94 7.71
CA GLN A 77 -3.32 -22.42 8.27
C GLN A 77 -4.35 -21.28 8.38
N LEU A 78 -3.97 -20.12 8.94
CA LEU A 78 -4.83 -18.95 9.05
C LEU A 78 -5.37 -18.51 7.68
N PHE A 79 -4.50 -18.40 6.67
CA PHE A 79 -4.93 -18.03 5.32
C PHE A 79 -5.83 -19.08 4.69
N ALA A 80 -5.55 -20.37 4.90
CA ALA A 80 -6.36 -21.45 4.37
C ALA A 80 -7.77 -21.50 5.02
N ASP A 81 -7.86 -21.31 6.34
CA ASP A 81 -9.13 -21.21 7.07
C ASP A 81 -9.97 -20.02 6.58
N ARG A 82 -9.34 -18.84 6.45
CA ARG A 82 -9.97 -17.63 5.95
C ARG A 82 -10.44 -17.79 4.49
N ALA A 83 -9.62 -18.38 3.63
CA ALA A 83 -9.97 -18.65 2.23
C ALA A 83 -11.18 -19.59 2.12
N ARG A 84 -11.24 -20.66 2.93
CA ARG A 84 -12.40 -21.57 2.97
C ARG A 84 -13.68 -20.85 3.40
N ALA A 85 -13.60 -20.04 4.45
CA ALA A 85 -14.73 -19.24 4.92
C ALA A 85 -15.23 -18.25 3.86
N LEU A 86 -14.31 -17.59 3.16
CA LEU A 86 -14.62 -16.64 2.08
C LEU A 86 -15.25 -17.34 0.88
N GLN A 87 -14.74 -18.50 0.46
CA GLN A 87 -15.34 -19.30 -0.61
C GLN A 87 -16.75 -19.76 -0.26
N LYS A 88 -16.98 -20.19 0.99
CA LYS A 88 -18.31 -20.57 1.49
C LYS A 88 -19.28 -19.38 1.43
N LEU A 89 -18.84 -18.20 1.91
CA LEU A 89 -19.61 -16.97 1.86
C LEU A 89 -19.96 -16.58 0.41
N THR A 90 -18.97 -16.60 -0.47
CA THR A 90 -19.12 -16.21 -1.88
C THR A 90 -20.12 -17.12 -2.59
N ARG A 91 -20.04 -18.44 -2.42
CA ARG A 91 -21.02 -19.38 -3.01
C ARG A 91 -22.45 -19.14 -2.51
N SER A 92 -22.61 -18.84 -1.21
CA SER A 92 -23.92 -18.49 -0.66
C SER A 92 -24.46 -17.18 -1.24
N ALA A 93 -23.59 -16.18 -1.39
CA ALA A 93 -23.88 -14.89 -1.98
C ALA A 93 -24.28 -15.02 -3.46
N GLU A 94 -23.56 -15.82 -4.25
CA GLU A 94 -23.89 -16.10 -5.65
C GLU A 94 -25.25 -16.78 -5.81
N GLY A 95 -25.54 -17.76 -4.95
CA GLY A 95 -26.84 -18.43 -4.91
C GLY A 95 -27.99 -17.46 -4.65
N SER A 96 -27.78 -16.52 -3.71
CA SER A 96 -28.75 -15.46 -3.42
C SER A 96 -28.88 -14.47 -4.58
N ALA A 97 -27.78 -13.92 -5.08
CA ALA A 97 -27.78 -12.93 -6.15
C ALA A 97 -28.49 -13.43 -7.42
N ARG A 98 -28.33 -14.72 -7.76
CA ARG A 98 -29.03 -15.36 -8.89
C ARG A 98 -30.55 -15.45 -8.69
N PHE A 99 -31.03 -15.59 -7.45
CA PHE A 99 -32.46 -15.66 -7.16
C PHE A 99 -33.12 -14.27 -7.31
N TYR A 100 -32.48 -13.24 -6.74
CA TYR A 100 -33.01 -11.87 -6.78
C TYR A 100 -32.80 -11.17 -8.13
N ALA A 101 -32.02 -11.75 -9.04
CA ALA A 101 -31.97 -11.34 -10.46
C ALA A 101 -33.32 -11.55 -11.19
N ALA A 102 -34.20 -12.43 -10.72
CA ALA A 102 -35.51 -12.65 -11.31
C ALA A 102 -36.59 -11.64 -10.86
N TYR A 103 -36.26 -10.70 -9.96
CA TYR A 103 -37.20 -9.69 -9.46
C TYR A 103 -37.16 -8.47 -10.40
N ASP A 104 -38.25 -8.30 -11.16
CA ASP A 104 -38.39 -7.41 -12.30
C ASP A 104 -38.18 -5.92 -11.97
N ASP A 105 -37.07 -5.34 -12.44
CA ASP A 105 -36.82 -3.89 -12.43
C ASP A 105 -37.80 -3.13 -13.34
N ALA A 106 -38.50 -3.81 -14.27
CA ALA A 106 -39.41 -3.15 -15.22
C ALA A 106 -40.73 -2.69 -14.61
N GLN A 107 -41.14 -3.23 -13.45
CA GLN A 107 -42.40 -2.85 -12.79
C GLN A 107 -42.25 -1.72 -11.77
N ASN A 108 -41.03 -1.40 -11.31
CA ASN A 108 -40.82 -0.48 -10.20
C ASN A 108 -40.07 0.78 -10.63
N ARG A 109 -40.85 1.83 -10.91
CA ARG A 109 -40.40 3.19 -11.22
C ARG A 109 -39.87 3.92 -9.97
N PHE A 110 -39.05 3.25 -9.15
CA PHE A 110 -38.42 3.84 -7.97
C PHE A 110 -36.99 4.31 -8.30
N PRO A 111 -36.57 5.49 -7.85
CA PRO A 111 -35.24 6.05 -8.16
C PRO A 111 -34.04 5.26 -7.60
N ASP A 112 -34.23 4.19 -6.82
CA ASP A 112 -33.14 3.42 -6.17
C ASP A 112 -33.30 1.89 -6.27
N ALA A 113 -33.86 1.38 -7.37
CA ALA A 113 -34.15 -0.05 -7.52
C ALA A 113 -32.90 -0.95 -7.35
N ALA A 114 -31.72 -0.47 -7.78
CA ALA A 114 -30.44 -1.16 -7.59
C ALA A 114 -30.04 -1.34 -6.11
N VAL A 115 -30.28 -0.32 -5.27
CA VAL A 115 -29.96 -0.38 -3.83
C VAL A 115 -30.90 -1.35 -3.11
N ILE A 116 -32.19 -1.33 -3.43
CA ILE A 116 -33.19 -2.23 -2.84
C ILE A 116 -32.88 -3.69 -3.22
N ARG A 117 -32.55 -3.94 -4.48
CA ARG A 117 -32.09 -5.25 -4.96
C ARG A 117 -30.87 -5.70 -4.17
N ASP A 118 -29.86 -4.84 -4.07
CA ASP A 118 -28.61 -5.15 -3.37
C ASP A 118 -28.80 -5.41 -1.88
N PHE A 119 -29.66 -4.63 -1.23
CA PHE A 119 -30.06 -4.86 0.15
C PHE A 119 -30.73 -6.23 0.34
N SER A 120 -31.57 -6.63 -0.60
CA SER A 120 -32.35 -7.86 -0.52
C SER A 120 -31.48 -9.11 -0.66
N TRP A 121 -30.62 -9.18 -1.70
CA TRP A 121 -29.83 -10.39 -1.93
C TRP A 121 -28.66 -10.52 -0.96
N THR A 122 -28.03 -9.41 -0.57
CA THR A 122 -26.95 -9.44 0.44
C THR A 122 -27.48 -9.73 1.85
N GLY A 123 -28.76 -9.43 2.10
CA GLY A 123 -29.46 -9.68 3.35
C GLY A 123 -30.22 -11.01 3.43
N ALA A 124 -30.06 -11.89 2.45
CA ALA A 124 -30.76 -13.17 2.43
C ALA A 124 -30.33 -14.09 3.60
N GLU A 125 -31.27 -14.90 4.10
CA GLU A 125 -31.08 -15.74 5.30
C GLU A 125 -29.87 -16.69 5.16
N ASN A 126 -29.66 -17.24 3.97
CA ASN A 126 -28.52 -18.13 3.70
C ASN A 126 -27.17 -17.41 3.82
N VAL A 127 -27.07 -16.17 3.36
CA VAL A 127 -25.86 -15.34 3.45
C VAL A 127 -25.58 -15.01 4.91
N GLU A 128 -26.59 -14.54 5.66
CA GLU A 128 -26.44 -14.20 7.07
C GLU A 128 -26.08 -15.42 7.93
N LYS A 129 -26.76 -16.55 7.70
CA LYS A 129 -26.44 -17.83 8.36
C LYS A 129 -25.00 -18.26 8.07
N THR A 130 -24.54 -18.12 6.83
CA THR A 130 -23.16 -18.46 6.46
C THR A 130 -22.15 -17.58 7.18
N MET A 131 -22.36 -16.26 7.24
CA MET A 131 -21.50 -15.35 7.99
C MET A 131 -21.46 -15.69 9.49
N ALA A 132 -22.61 -16.00 10.08
CA ALA A 132 -22.72 -16.40 11.49
C ALA A 132 -22.01 -17.73 11.78
N GLU A 133 -22.15 -18.73 10.90
CA GLU A 133 -21.45 -20.01 11.01
C GLU A 133 -19.94 -19.86 10.88
N ASN A 134 -19.46 -19.03 9.95
CA ASN A 134 -18.04 -18.72 9.81
C ASN A 134 -17.46 -18.09 11.08
N LYS A 135 -18.17 -17.13 11.68
CA LYS A 135 -17.77 -16.50 12.95
C LYS A 135 -17.82 -17.45 14.14
N ARG A 136 -18.76 -18.41 14.14
CA ARG A 136 -18.84 -19.45 15.19
C ARG A 136 -17.72 -20.47 15.05
N ALA A 137 -17.33 -20.80 13.83
CA ALA A 137 -16.23 -21.73 13.55
C ALA A 137 -14.86 -21.12 13.88
N ASP A 138 -14.71 -19.80 13.71
CA ASP A 138 -13.52 -19.07 14.11
C ASP A 138 -13.84 -17.74 14.82
N GLU A 139 -13.72 -17.77 16.15
CA GLU A 139 -13.96 -16.61 17.01
C GLU A 139 -12.98 -15.46 16.76
N THR A 140 -11.78 -15.73 16.21
CA THR A 140 -10.77 -14.70 15.91
C THR A 140 -11.16 -13.85 14.70
N MET A 141 -12.07 -14.33 13.84
CA MET A 141 -12.51 -13.64 12.63
C MET A 141 -13.18 -12.31 12.96
N ARG A 142 -12.59 -11.18 12.54
CA ARG A 142 -13.10 -9.84 12.89
C ARG A 142 -14.36 -9.48 12.12
N HIS A 143 -14.24 -9.30 10.81
CA HIS A 143 -15.35 -8.90 9.95
C HIS A 143 -15.38 -9.68 8.65
N GLN A 144 -16.61 -9.94 8.23
CA GLN A 144 -16.95 -10.42 6.90
C GLN A 144 -17.89 -9.40 6.29
N PHE A 145 -17.77 -9.16 4.98
CA PHE A 145 -18.63 -8.20 4.32
C PHE A 145 -18.84 -8.51 2.84
N ILE A 146 -19.89 -7.92 2.28
CA ILE A 146 -20.18 -7.89 0.86
C ILE A 146 -20.41 -6.44 0.48
N GLY A 147 -19.60 -5.91 -0.43
CA GLY A 147 -19.83 -4.60 -1.05
C GLY A 147 -20.39 -4.75 -2.47
N THR A 148 -21.26 -3.84 -2.87
CA THR A 148 -21.92 -3.88 -4.18
C THR A 148 -21.68 -2.60 -4.99
N TYR A 149 -21.99 -2.64 -6.29
CA TYR A 149 -21.80 -1.49 -7.19
C TYR A 149 -22.74 -0.31 -6.88
N SER A 150 -23.88 -0.55 -6.21
CA SER A 150 -24.74 0.52 -5.71
C SER A 150 -24.13 1.29 -4.53
N GLY A 151 -22.98 0.84 -4.00
CA GLY A 151 -22.32 1.41 -2.82
C GLY A 151 -22.78 0.80 -1.50
N LEU A 152 -23.73 -0.15 -1.53
CA LEU A 152 -24.20 -0.85 -0.34
C LEU A 152 -23.10 -1.79 0.17
N THR A 153 -22.87 -1.77 1.49
CA THR A 153 -21.98 -2.72 2.18
C THR A 153 -22.74 -3.42 3.29
N ARG A 154 -22.83 -4.75 3.19
CA ARG A 154 -23.36 -5.61 4.25
C ARG A 154 -22.19 -6.14 5.05
N MET A 155 -22.25 -6.07 6.39
CA MET A 155 -21.16 -6.52 7.26
C MET A 155 -21.64 -7.37 8.44
N TYR A 156 -20.82 -8.32 8.86
CA TYR A 156 -21.06 -9.20 10.01
C TYR A 156 -19.80 -9.36 10.88
N PRO A 157 -19.92 -9.34 12.23
CA PRO A 157 -21.14 -9.09 12.99
C PRO A 157 -21.64 -7.65 12.83
N ARG A 158 -22.93 -7.43 13.10
CA ARG A 158 -23.52 -6.09 13.05
C ARG A 158 -22.87 -5.19 14.13
N ARG A 159 -22.47 -3.99 13.74
CA ARG A 159 -22.02 -2.94 14.65
C ARG A 159 -22.64 -1.60 14.29
N TYR A 160 -22.63 -0.68 15.25
CA TYR A 160 -22.94 0.72 14.97
C TYR A 160 -21.81 1.34 14.17
N TRP A 161 -22.18 1.99 13.07
CA TRP A 161 -21.23 2.71 12.23
C TRP A 161 -20.84 4.02 12.91
N ARG A 162 -19.55 4.18 13.22
CA ARG A 162 -19.02 5.36 13.92
C ARG A 162 -18.66 6.42 12.90
N VAL A 163 -19.22 7.62 13.07
CA VAL A 163 -18.91 8.82 12.30
C VAL A 163 -18.35 9.85 13.28
N GLU A 164 -17.03 10.02 13.32
CA GLU A 164 -16.36 10.92 14.26
C GLU A 164 -15.57 12.03 13.55
N PRO A 165 -15.71 13.31 13.92
CA PRO A 165 -16.66 13.87 14.90
C PRO A 165 -18.08 14.14 14.33
N ALA A 166 -19.09 13.64 15.04
CA ALA A 166 -20.50 13.61 14.64
C ALA A 166 -21.20 14.94 14.25
N PRO A 167 -20.80 16.16 14.69
CA PRO A 167 -21.51 17.37 14.27
C PRO A 167 -21.00 18.00 12.95
N ILE A 168 -19.86 17.57 12.39
CA ILE A 168 -19.21 18.26 11.26
C ILE A 168 -18.89 17.34 10.07
N THR A 169 -18.84 16.02 10.26
CA THR A 169 -18.38 15.08 9.21
C THR A 169 -19.51 14.24 8.62
N ILE A 170 -19.66 14.31 7.29
CA ILE A 170 -20.44 13.34 6.51
C ILE A 170 -19.52 12.14 6.24
N ASP A 171 -20.03 10.93 6.43
CA ASP A 171 -19.30 9.72 6.07
C ASP A 171 -19.28 9.54 4.55
N LEU A 172 -18.07 9.37 4.00
CA LEU A 172 -17.80 9.16 2.58
C LEU A 172 -17.31 7.74 2.29
N TYR A 173 -17.63 6.80 3.18
CA TYR A 173 -17.35 5.40 2.94
C TYR A 173 -18.11 4.90 1.70
N ASP A 174 -17.35 4.48 0.70
CA ASP A 174 -17.85 3.78 -0.48
C ASP A 174 -16.97 2.53 -0.68
N PRO A 175 -17.55 1.31 -0.71
CA PRO A 175 -16.78 0.09 -0.88
C PRO A 175 -15.98 0.07 -2.18
N LYS A 176 -16.45 0.71 -3.25
CA LYS A 176 -15.82 0.68 -4.58
C LYS A 176 -14.45 1.34 -4.61
N PHE A 177 -14.20 2.29 -3.70
CA PHE A 177 -12.89 2.94 -3.57
C PHE A 177 -12.00 2.29 -2.51
N ARG A 178 -12.44 1.20 -1.88
CA ARG A 178 -11.62 0.49 -0.89
C ARG A 178 -10.62 -0.42 -1.58
N PRO A 179 -9.39 -0.55 -1.04
CA PRO A 179 -8.35 -1.38 -1.67
C PRO A 179 -8.77 -2.82 -1.95
N TRP A 180 -9.58 -3.43 -1.07
CA TRP A 180 -10.07 -4.81 -1.24
C TRP A 180 -11.07 -4.97 -2.39
N PHE A 181 -11.85 -3.93 -2.69
CA PHE A 181 -12.80 -3.96 -3.78
C PHE A 181 -12.05 -3.81 -5.11
N VAL A 182 -11.22 -2.76 -5.21
CA VAL A 182 -10.42 -2.45 -6.40
C VAL A 182 -9.48 -3.59 -6.77
N SER A 183 -8.80 -4.20 -5.79
CA SER A 183 -7.86 -5.30 -6.04
C SER A 183 -8.52 -6.58 -6.56
N THR A 184 -9.84 -6.71 -6.39
CA THR A 184 -10.60 -7.90 -6.78
C THR A 184 -11.37 -7.67 -8.07
N GLU A 185 -11.84 -6.44 -8.29
CA GLU A 185 -12.57 -6.04 -9.50
C GLU A 185 -11.69 -6.11 -10.75
N SER A 186 -10.38 -5.91 -10.62
CA SER A 186 -9.51 -5.87 -11.78
C SER A 186 -8.13 -6.44 -11.53
N ALA A 187 -7.59 -7.12 -12.54
CA ALA A 187 -6.21 -7.56 -12.55
C ALA A 187 -5.25 -6.36 -12.47
N PRO A 188 -4.03 -6.58 -11.96
CA PRO A 188 -2.94 -5.61 -11.99
C PRO A 188 -2.76 -4.93 -13.36
N LYS A 189 -2.32 -3.67 -13.36
CA LYS A 189 -2.30 -2.81 -14.55
C LYS A 189 -0.92 -2.22 -14.82
N ASP A 190 -0.54 -2.13 -16.10
CA ASP A 190 0.58 -1.35 -16.60
C ASP A 190 0.02 -0.10 -17.31
N ILE A 191 0.20 1.08 -16.73
CA ILE A 191 -0.38 2.33 -17.22
C ILE A 191 0.70 3.27 -17.75
N VAL A 192 0.53 3.80 -18.97
CA VAL A 192 1.28 4.97 -19.45
C VAL A 192 0.40 6.21 -19.38
N PHE A 193 0.86 7.19 -18.63
CA PHE A 193 0.31 8.54 -18.60
C PHE A 193 0.98 9.40 -19.67
N LEU A 194 0.23 9.76 -20.70
CA LEU A 194 0.67 10.70 -21.74
C LEU A 194 -0.01 12.05 -21.50
N ILE A 195 0.76 13.09 -21.19
CA ILE A 195 0.21 14.34 -20.65
C ILE A 195 0.67 15.52 -21.50
N ASP A 196 -0.30 16.28 -21.98
CA ASP A 196 -0.10 17.52 -22.69
C ASP A 196 0.36 18.61 -21.72
N TYR A 197 1.48 19.24 -22.05
CA TYR A 197 2.09 20.39 -21.37
C TYR A 197 2.31 21.55 -22.35
N SER A 198 1.51 21.62 -23.41
CA SER A 198 1.47 22.75 -24.32
C SER A 198 0.95 24.03 -23.65
N GLY A 199 1.05 25.16 -24.34
CA GLY A 199 0.56 26.44 -23.83
C GLY A 199 -0.96 26.51 -23.67
N SER A 200 -1.75 25.66 -24.37
CA SER A 200 -3.22 25.69 -24.35
C SER A 200 -3.78 25.20 -23.01
N VAL A 201 -3.16 24.18 -22.43
CA VAL A 201 -3.58 23.61 -21.14
C VAL A 201 -3.25 24.50 -19.93
N LYS A 202 -2.53 25.61 -20.11
CA LYS A 202 -2.06 26.47 -19.01
C LYS A 202 -3.23 27.04 -18.21
N GLY A 203 -3.15 26.92 -16.87
CA GLY A 203 -4.15 27.45 -15.95
C GLY A 203 -5.19 26.41 -15.50
N PRO A 204 -6.51 26.66 -15.65
CA PRO A 204 -7.55 25.76 -15.11
C PRO A 204 -7.51 24.33 -15.67
N THR A 205 -7.18 24.15 -16.94
CA THR A 205 -7.15 22.82 -17.57
C THR A 205 -6.07 21.95 -16.96
N MET A 206 -4.83 22.44 -16.89
CA MET A 206 -3.74 21.72 -16.22
C MET A 206 -4.03 21.46 -14.74
N HIS A 207 -4.71 22.39 -14.06
CA HIS A 207 -5.16 22.15 -12.69
C HIS A 207 -6.12 20.94 -12.59
N LEU A 208 -7.08 20.83 -13.51
CA LEU A 208 -8.01 19.70 -13.59
C LEU A 208 -7.31 18.40 -13.98
N ILE A 209 -6.35 18.44 -14.91
CA ILE A 209 -5.51 17.29 -15.29
C ILE A 209 -4.77 16.78 -14.05
N LYS A 210 -4.07 17.66 -13.33
CA LYS A 210 -3.33 17.30 -12.11
C LYS A 210 -4.25 16.71 -11.03
N ILE A 211 -5.44 17.26 -10.81
CA ILE A 211 -6.43 16.68 -9.88
C ILE A 211 -6.88 15.29 -10.33
N THR A 212 -7.25 15.13 -11.59
CA THR A 212 -7.72 13.85 -12.15
C THR A 212 -6.63 12.78 -12.04
N MET A 213 -5.40 13.12 -12.39
CA MET A 213 -4.25 12.23 -12.24
C MET A 213 -4.03 11.81 -10.78
N MET A 214 -4.15 12.75 -9.85
CA MET A 214 -4.03 12.46 -8.43
C MET A 214 -5.08 11.45 -7.95
N TYR A 215 -6.34 11.59 -8.39
CA TYR A 215 -7.39 10.62 -8.12
C TYR A 215 -7.08 9.26 -8.74
N ILE A 216 -6.63 9.21 -9.99
CA ILE A 216 -6.28 7.94 -10.65
C ILE A 216 -5.13 7.24 -9.89
N LEU A 217 -4.04 7.96 -9.61
CA LEU A 217 -2.91 7.45 -8.83
C LEU A 217 -3.31 6.97 -7.43
N SER A 218 -4.31 7.60 -6.80
CA SER A 218 -4.84 7.15 -5.50
C SER A 218 -5.45 5.73 -5.55
N THR A 219 -6.01 5.34 -6.70
CA THR A 219 -6.63 4.01 -6.89
C THR A 219 -5.61 2.90 -7.16
N LEU A 220 -4.39 3.26 -7.59
CA LEU A 220 -3.34 2.29 -7.92
C LEU A 220 -2.72 1.67 -6.67
N THR A 221 -2.48 0.36 -6.76
CA THR A 221 -1.88 -0.50 -5.75
C THR A 221 -0.41 -0.80 -6.08
N PRO A 222 0.40 -1.28 -5.13
CA PRO A 222 1.80 -1.67 -5.42
C PRO A 222 1.97 -2.77 -6.48
N ASN A 223 0.90 -3.51 -6.82
CA ASN A 223 0.91 -4.48 -7.92
C ASN A 223 0.70 -3.82 -9.29
N ASP A 224 0.23 -2.57 -9.32
CA ASP A 224 0.07 -1.78 -10.52
C ASP A 224 1.35 -0.99 -10.81
N TYR A 225 1.67 -0.89 -12.09
CA TYR A 225 2.88 -0.26 -12.59
C TYR A 225 2.51 0.91 -13.47
N PHE A 226 3.25 2.01 -13.35
CA PHE A 226 2.99 3.19 -14.15
C PHE A 226 4.27 3.79 -14.71
N PHE A 227 4.13 4.41 -15.86
CA PHE A 227 5.13 5.23 -16.52
C PHE A 227 4.46 6.49 -17.03
N GLY A 228 5.21 7.57 -17.20
CA GLY A 228 4.61 8.80 -17.69
C GLY A 228 5.53 9.65 -18.52
N VAL A 229 4.93 10.28 -19.52
CA VAL A 229 5.55 11.08 -20.57
C VAL A 229 4.76 12.37 -20.67
N TYR A 230 5.48 13.50 -20.64
CA TYR A 230 4.87 14.79 -20.99
C TYR A 230 5.24 15.16 -22.42
N PHE A 231 4.39 15.95 -23.07
CA PHE A 231 4.67 16.44 -24.41
C PHE A 231 4.17 17.87 -24.62
N ASN A 232 4.91 18.59 -25.45
CA ASN A 232 4.57 19.86 -26.07
C ASN A 232 5.25 19.86 -27.45
N SER A 233 6.07 20.87 -27.80
CA SER A 233 6.85 20.84 -29.04
C SER A 233 7.94 19.77 -29.01
N VAL A 234 8.32 19.34 -27.81
CA VAL A 234 9.21 18.21 -27.52
C VAL A 234 8.49 17.22 -26.59
N PHE A 235 9.08 16.05 -26.32
CA PHE A 235 8.55 15.14 -25.31
C PHE A 235 9.68 14.52 -24.49
N ALA A 236 9.38 14.17 -23.25
CA ALA A 236 10.31 13.43 -22.39
C ALA A 236 9.57 12.64 -21.30
N PRO A 237 10.20 11.59 -20.74
CA PRO A 237 9.73 10.98 -19.51
C PRO A 237 9.61 12.00 -18.38
N ILE A 238 8.53 11.91 -17.58
CA ILE A 238 8.33 12.79 -16.42
C ILE A 238 9.45 12.55 -15.39
N LEU A 239 9.76 11.28 -15.14
CA LEU A 239 10.89 10.86 -14.33
C LEU A 239 12.06 10.52 -15.25
N SER A 240 13.10 11.37 -15.22
CA SER A 240 14.29 11.23 -16.06
C SER A 240 15.03 9.90 -15.84
N CYS A 241 14.99 9.36 -14.62
CA CYS A 241 15.65 8.11 -14.23
C CYS A 241 14.91 6.84 -14.69
N ALA A 242 13.67 6.96 -15.18
CA ALA A 242 12.86 5.81 -15.57
C ALA A 242 13.12 5.37 -17.02
N ASN A 243 13.45 6.29 -17.94
CA ASN A 243 13.79 6.04 -19.36
C ASN A 243 13.05 4.84 -20.03
N GLY A 244 11.71 4.82 -19.97
CA GLY A 244 10.87 3.74 -20.53
C GLY A 244 10.56 2.57 -19.59
N THR A 245 11.01 2.64 -18.34
CA THR A 245 10.79 1.64 -17.29
C THR A 245 9.60 2.04 -16.43
N PHE A 246 8.81 1.05 -16.05
CA PHE A 246 7.62 1.28 -15.22
C PHE A 246 8.00 1.18 -13.75
N LEU A 247 7.34 2.00 -12.93
CA LEU A 247 7.50 2.00 -11.48
C LEU A 247 6.28 1.36 -10.83
N PRO A 248 6.47 0.53 -9.79
CA PRO A 248 5.34 0.08 -8.98
C PRO A 248 4.68 1.28 -8.30
N ALA A 249 3.36 1.26 -8.17
CA ALA A 249 2.57 2.36 -7.61
C ALA A 249 2.61 2.44 -6.07
N THR A 250 3.82 2.43 -5.51
CA THR A 250 4.09 2.66 -4.09
C THR A 250 3.79 4.10 -3.70
N THR A 251 3.54 4.34 -2.41
CA THR A 251 3.27 5.69 -1.88
C THR A 251 4.39 6.67 -2.23
N SER A 252 5.65 6.24 -2.14
CA SER A 252 6.82 7.08 -2.46
C SER A 252 6.90 7.41 -3.96
N ASN A 253 6.77 6.40 -4.83
CA ASN A 253 6.86 6.60 -6.29
C ASN A 253 5.73 7.51 -6.80
N LYS A 254 4.50 7.32 -6.32
CA LYS A 254 3.35 8.17 -6.67
C LYS A 254 3.57 9.62 -6.25
N LYS A 255 4.12 9.83 -5.05
CA LYS A 255 4.43 11.16 -4.53
C LYS A 255 5.49 11.87 -5.37
N ILE A 256 6.63 11.21 -5.62
CA ILE A 256 7.74 11.77 -6.41
C ILE A 256 7.27 12.09 -7.83
N PHE A 257 6.51 11.18 -8.46
CA PHE A 257 5.93 11.42 -9.78
C PHE A 257 5.05 12.66 -9.80
N PHE A 258 4.20 12.83 -8.78
CA PHE A 258 3.30 13.98 -8.70
C PHE A 258 4.02 15.30 -8.39
N GLU A 259 5.04 15.27 -7.53
CA GLU A 259 5.90 16.44 -7.27
C GLU A 259 6.59 16.88 -8.56
N ARG A 260 7.12 15.93 -9.34
CA ARG A 260 7.79 16.22 -10.61
C ARG A 260 6.85 16.79 -11.67
N LEU A 261 5.58 16.37 -11.71
CA LEU A 261 4.55 17.02 -12.55
C LEU A 261 4.34 18.50 -12.18
N GLY A 262 4.51 18.86 -10.90
CA GLY A 262 4.40 20.24 -10.44
C GLY A 262 5.52 21.16 -10.93
N GLU A 263 6.68 20.59 -11.29
CA GLU A 263 7.88 21.34 -11.69
C GLU A 263 7.96 21.63 -13.19
N ILE A 264 7.14 20.94 -14.01
CA ILE A 264 7.12 21.11 -15.47
C ILE A 264 6.25 22.32 -15.80
N GLU A 265 6.79 23.26 -16.57
CA GLU A 265 6.06 24.43 -17.04
C GLU A 265 5.30 24.14 -18.35
N GLU A 266 4.06 24.62 -18.42
CA GLU A 266 3.20 24.53 -19.60
C GLU A 266 3.59 25.59 -20.64
N LYS A 267 4.05 25.15 -21.82
CA LYS A 267 4.56 26.02 -22.90
C LYS A 267 4.56 25.32 -24.25
N ASP A 268 4.73 26.10 -25.32
CA ASP A 268 4.88 25.64 -26.70
C ASP A 268 3.63 24.93 -27.29
N GLN A 269 3.70 24.44 -28.52
CA GLN A 269 2.57 23.76 -29.22
C GLN A 269 2.53 22.26 -28.92
N ALA A 270 1.38 21.60 -29.02
CA ALA A 270 1.25 20.17 -28.76
C ALA A 270 1.64 19.30 -29.99
N HIS A 271 2.67 18.47 -29.88
CA HIS A 271 3.04 17.46 -30.90
C HIS A 271 2.86 16.02 -30.36
N ILE A 272 1.72 15.39 -30.62
CA ILE A 272 1.37 14.08 -30.05
C ILE A 272 1.96 12.86 -30.77
N THR A 273 2.24 12.94 -32.07
CA THR A 273 2.61 11.76 -32.87
C THR A 273 3.89 11.06 -32.36
N PRO A 274 5.03 11.77 -32.12
CA PRO A 274 6.22 11.14 -31.56
C PRO A 274 6.03 10.51 -30.17
N PRO A 275 5.47 11.21 -29.16
CA PRO A 275 5.31 10.64 -27.83
C PRO A 275 4.26 9.52 -27.77
N LEU A 276 3.26 9.51 -28.66
CA LEU A 276 2.31 8.40 -28.77
C LEU A 276 3.02 7.11 -29.18
N ARG A 277 3.85 7.16 -30.24
CA ARG A 277 4.66 6.00 -30.68
C ARG A 277 5.58 5.51 -29.57
N PHE A 278 6.31 6.43 -28.94
CA PHE A 278 7.19 6.10 -27.81
C PHE A 278 6.43 5.43 -26.65
N SER A 279 5.22 5.92 -26.33
CA SER A 279 4.39 5.37 -25.26
C SER A 279 3.87 3.96 -25.58
N LEU A 280 3.52 3.70 -26.84
CA LEU A 280 3.12 2.38 -27.31
C LEU A 280 4.29 1.39 -27.27
N ASP A 281 5.48 1.81 -27.70
CA ASP A 281 6.70 1.01 -27.60
C ASP A 281 7.07 0.72 -26.13
N ALA A 282 6.88 1.69 -25.23
CA ALA A 282 7.06 1.49 -23.79
C ALA A 282 6.09 0.43 -23.22
N LEU A 283 4.83 0.41 -23.67
CA LEU A 283 3.84 -0.60 -23.26
C LEU A 283 4.16 -1.99 -23.81
N ARG A 284 4.75 -2.07 -25.01
CA ARG A 284 5.20 -3.32 -25.63
C ARG A 284 6.47 -3.89 -24.99
N GLY A 285 7.25 -3.05 -24.31
CA GLY A 285 8.56 -3.43 -23.80
C GLY A 285 9.65 -3.39 -24.88
N ASN A 286 9.43 -2.66 -25.97
CA ASN A 286 10.34 -2.55 -27.10
C ASN A 286 11.45 -1.50 -26.88
N LEU A 287 11.47 -0.84 -25.73
CA LEU A 287 12.47 0.18 -25.39
C LEU A 287 13.70 -0.45 -24.73
N ASN A 288 14.90 -0.06 -25.18
CA ASN A 288 16.16 -0.43 -24.55
C ASN A 288 16.28 0.26 -23.19
N SER A 289 15.99 -0.46 -22.10
CA SER A 289 16.00 0.05 -20.72
C SER A 289 17.38 -0.03 -20.04
N THR A 290 18.47 -0.15 -20.80
CA THR A 290 19.84 -0.36 -20.27
C THR A 290 20.36 0.79 -19.38
N ASN A 291 19.81 2.00 -19.53
CA ASN A 291 20.19 3.19 -18.74
C ASN A 291 19.15 3.56 -17.66
N SER A 292 18.21 2.67 -17.34
CA SER A 292 17.24 2.92 -16.27
C SER A 292 17.84 2.64 -14.89
N ALA A 293 17.49 3.46 -13.90
CA ALA A 293 17.84 3.20 -12.50
C ALA A 293 17.03 2.03 -11.91
N PHE A 294 16.02 1.53 -12.63
CA PHE A 294 15.08 0.53 -12.13
C PHE A 294 15.05 -0.73 -13.01
N PRO A 295 14.91 -1.92 -12.42
CA PRO A 295 14.60 -3.15 -13.15
C PRO A 295 13.21 -3.04 -13.80
N ASN A 296 13.09 -3.55 -15.04
CA ASN A 296 11.85 -3.50 -15.83
C ASN A 296 10.86 -4.59 -15.42
N TYR A 297 10.31 -4.45 -14.21
CA TYR A 297 9.19 -5.26 -13.75
C TYR A 297 7.87 -4.78 -14.34
N ARG A 298 7.00 -5.73 -14.66
CA ARG A 298 5.67 -5.49 -15.22
C ARG A 298 4.65 -6.27 -14.43
N SER A 299 3.42 -5.77 -14.41
CA SER A 299 2.32 -6.44 -13.73
C SER A 299 1.90 -7.75 -14.40
N GLY A 300 2.14 -7.88 -15.71
CA GLY A 300 1.65 -8.99 -16.54
C GLY A 300 0.14 -8.98 -16.76
N GLY A 301 -0.56 -7.92 -16.33
CA GLY A 301 -1.99 -7.77 -16.48
C GLY A 301 -2.37 -6.76 -17.57
N HIS A 302 -3.34 -5.89 -17.28
CA HIS A 302 -3.91 -4.98 -18.29
C HIS A 302 -2.91 -3.88 -18.68
N LYS A 303 -2.73 -3.66 -19.97
CA LYS A 303 -1.94 -2.54 -20.52
C LYS A 303 -2.87 -1.37 -20.88
N LEU A 304 -2.61 -0.18 -20.33
CA LEU A 304 -3.42 1.02 -20.56
C LEU A 304 -2.56 2.21 -20.97
N LEU A 305 -3.06 3.02 -21.91
CA LEU A 305 -2.51 4.32 -22.27
C LEU A 305 -3.56 5.39 -21.99
N MET A 306 -3.27 6.35 -21.11
CA MET A 306 -4.18 7.44 -20.74
C MET A 306 -3.64 8.77 -21.25
N LEU A 307 -4.45 9.52 -22.00
CA LEU A 307 -4.06 10.79 -22.62
C LEU A 307 -4.77 11.98 -21.96
N PHE A 308 -4.00 12.92 -21.41
CA PHE A 308 -4.53 14.14 -20.81
C PHE A 308 -4.19 15.33 -21.70
N THR A 309 -5.20 16.02 -22.25
CA THR A 309 -5.06 17.17 -23.16
C THR A 309 -6.36 17.96 -23.16
N ASP A 310 -6.33 19.25 -23.49
CA ASP A 310 -7.53 20.07 -23.70
C ASP A 310 -8.11 19.94 -25.12
N GLY A 311 -7.40 19.27 -26.01
CA GLY A 311 -7.81 19.07 -27.40
C GLY A 311 -6.58 18.88 -28.29
N LEU A 312 -6.76 18.16 -29.39
CA LEU A 312 -5.70 17.98 -30.39
C LEU A 312 -6.15 18.57 -31.71
N ASP A 313 -5.24 19.30 -32.36
CA ASP A 313 -5.49 19.88 -33.69
C ASP A 313 -5.71 18.79 -34.74
N GLU A 314 -4.91 17.73 -34.70
CA GLU A 314 -5.02 16.56 -35.57
C GLU A 314 -4.83 15.28 -34.77
N TRP A 315 -5.79 14.35 -34.92
CA TRP A 315 -5.67 13.02 -34.32
C TRP A 315 -4.71 12.15 -35.16
N PRO A 316 -3.73 11.46 -34.55
CA PRO A 316 -2.75 10.66 -35.29
C PRO A 316 -3.34 9.33 -35.80
N HIS A 317 -4.28 9.42 -36.74
CA HIS A 317 -4.99 8.27 -37.33
C HIS A 317 -4.01 7.22 -37.88
N ALA A 318 -2.95 7.64 -38.57
CA ALA A 318 -1.96 6.73 -39.14
C ALA A 318 -1.30 5.83 -38.10
N VAL A 319 -0.99 6.36 -36.90
CA VAL A 319 -0.40 5.57 -35.81
C VAL A 319 -1.44 4.61 -35.27
N MET A 320 -2.67 5.07 -35.03
CA MET A 320 -3.72 4.21 -34.51
C MET A 320 -4.11 3.11 -35.50
N ASP A 321 -4.16 3.40 -36.80
CA ASP A 321 -4.47 2.41 -37.82
C ASP A 321 -3.37 1.35 -37.92
N GLU A 322 -2.09 1.73 -37.84
CA GLU A 322 -0.97 0.80 -37.73
C GLU A 322 -1.11 -0.13 -36.51
N GLU A 323 -1.49 0.43 -35.36
CA GLU A 323 -1.78 -0.33 -34.14
C GLU A 323 -2.97 -1.28 -34.30
N LEU A 324 -4.03 -0.87 -35.00
CA LEU A 324 -5.21 -1.69 -35.24
C LEU A 324 -4.97 -2.76 -36.33
N HIS A 325 -3.95 -2.67 -37.17
CA HIS A 325 -3.61 -3.70 -38.16
C HIS A 325 -2.63 -4.76 -37.61
N ASN A 326 -1.82 -4.43 -36.60
CA ASN A 326 -0.94 -5.39 -35.88
C ASN A 326 -1.70 -6.36 -34.94
N ARG A 327 -3.04 -6.49 -35.11
CA ARG A 327 -4.02 -7.16 -34.22
C ARG A 327 -3.91 -8.67 -34.01
N ASN A 328 -2.83 -9.33 -34.41
CA ASN A 328 -2.70 -10.79 -34.33
C ASN A 328 -2.00 -11.34 -33.07
N GLY A 329 -2.04 -10.67 -31.91
CA GLY A 329 -1.43 -11.31 -30.74
C GLY A 329 -1.59 -10.72 -29.33
N ASP A 330 -1.82 -9.42 -29.16
CA ASP A 330 -1.95 -8.85 -27.80
C ASP A 330 -2.94 -7.71 -27.86
N VAL A 331 -4.12 -7.91 -27.27
CA VAL A 331 -5.13 -6.85 -27.16
C VAL A 331 -4.61 -5.84 -26.13
N VAL A 332 -3.83 -4.87 -26.60
CA VAL A 332 -3.60 -3.63 -25.88
C VAL A 332 -4.94 -2.92 -25.83
N TYR A 333 -5.69 -3.10 -24.75
CA TYR A 333 -6.82 -2.23 -24.41
C TYR A 333 -6.28 -0.85 -24.01
N SER A 334 -5.58 -0.17 -24.94
CA SER A 334 -5.26 1.25 -24.84
C SER A 334 -6.57 2.02 -24.95
N HIS A 335 -7.31 2.08 -23.85
CA HIS A 335 -8.41 3.00 -23.68
C HIS A 335 -7.80 4.39 -23.59
N VAL A 336 -7.62 5.04 -24.74
CA VAL A 336 -7.23 6.45 -24.78
C VAL A 336 -8.41 7.25 -24.27
N ARG A 337 -8.44 7.48 -22.95
CA ARG A 337 -9.39 8.37 -22.28
C ARG A 337 -8.90 9.79 -22.53
N LEU A 338 -9.62 10.56 -23.33
CA LEU A 338 -9.42 11.99 -23.52
C LEU A 338 -10.17 12.74 -22.41
N PHE A 339 -9.47 13.60 -21.67
CA PHE A 339 -10.05 14.48 -20.67
C PHE A 339 -10.07 15.93 -21.20
N ASP A 340 -10.98 16.22 -22.13
CA ASP A 340 -11.21 17.58 -22.64
C ASP A 340 -12.14 18.35 -21.67
N GLY A 341 -11.71 19.56 -21.27
CA GLY A 341 -12.35 20.41 -20.26
C GLY A 341 -13.79 20.86 -20.56
N LEU A 342 -14.36 20.56 -21.74
CA LEU A 342 -15.75 20.93 -22.07
C LEU A 342 -16.60 19.85 -22.76
N ARG A 343 -16.09 18.67 -23.14
CA ARG A 343 -16.91 17.59 -23.76
C ARG A 343 -16.41 16.18 -23.40
N TYR A 344 -17.25 15.43 -22.70
CA TYR A 344 -17.05 14.00 -22.45
C TYR A 344 -17.33 13.20 -23.74
N TRP A 345 -16.30 12.85 -24.50
CA TRP A 345 -16.38 11.70 -25.41
C TRP A 345 -15.94 10.45 -24.66
N THR A 346 -16.90 9.74 -24.07
CA THR A 346 -16.67 8.37 -23.64
C THR A 346 -16.62 7.48 -24.88
N ALA A 347 -15.42 7.15 -25.36
CA ALA A 347 -15.29 5.85 -26.02
C ALA A 347 -15.60 4.81 -24.94
N THR A 348 -16.72 4.12 -25.17
CA THR A 348 -17.45 3.24 -24.27
C THR A 348 -16.53 2.44 -23.34
N ILE A 349 -16.89 2.39 -22.06
CA ILE A 349 -16.42 1.36 -21.13
C ILE A 349 -16.78 0.03 -21.79
N ALA A 350 -15.81 -0.60 -22.44
CA ALA A 350 -15.88 -2.04 -22.60
C ALA A 350 -15.92 -2.56 -21.17
N THR A 351 -17.02 -3.25 -20.87
CA THR A 351 -17.17 -4.14 -19.73
C THR A 351 -15.82 -4.79 -19.41
N LEU A 352 -15.46 -4.81 -18.13
CA LEU A 352 -14.37 -5.63 -17.60
C LEU A 352 -14.70 -7.11 -17.87
N ASP A 353 -14.61 -7.55 -19.12
CA ASP A 353 -14.80 -8.94 -19.57
C ASP A 353 -13.53 -9.77 -19.34
N GLY A 354 -12.80 -9.46 -18.26
CA GLY A 354 -11.56 -10.14 -17.87
C GLY A 354 -11.70 -11.09 -16.68
N LEU A 355 -12.81 -11.05 -15.93
CA LEU A 355 -13.04 -11.94 -14.79
C LEU A 355 -13.91 -13.13 -15.22
N GLN A 356 -13.37 -13.92 -16.15
CA GLN A 356 -13.96 -15.20 -16.53
C GLN A 356 -13.33 -16.29 -15.65
N ASP A 357 -14.13 -16.84 -14.73
CA ASP A 357 -13.81 -17.99 -13.85
C ASP A 357 -12.61 -17.83 -12.89
N VAL A 358 -12.50 -16.70 -12.18
CA VAL A 358 -11.45 -16.54 -11.16
C VAL A 358 -11.95 -17.03 -9.79
N CYS A 359 -11.67 -18.29 -9.47
CA CYS A 359 -11.79 -18.83 -8.10
C CYS A 359 -10.62 -18.40 -7.18
N GLU A 360 -9.72 -17.54 -7.65
CA GLU A 360 -8.52 -17.13 -6.94
C GLU A 360 -8.80 -16.02 -5.91
N VAL A 361 -8.29 -16.20 -4.70
CA VAL A 361 -8.47 -15.26 -3.60
C VAL A 361 -7.56 -14.05 -3.78
N PHE A 362 -8.17 -12.88 -3.97
CA PHE A 362 -7.48 -11.60 -4.04
C PHE A 362 -7.14 -11.08 -2.65
N ARG A 363 -6.15 -10.20 -2.58
CA ARG A 363 -5.67 -9.59 -1.33
C ARG A 363 -5.47 -8.10 -1.51
N SER A 364 -5.92 -7.33 -0.54
CA SER A 364 -5.62 -5.90 -0.47
C SER A 364 -4.18 -5.65 -0.01
N LYS A 365 -3.66 -4.46 -0.32
CA LYS A 365 -2.53 -3.87 0.41
C LYS A 365 -2.90 -3.65 1.88
N LEU A 366 -1.92 -3.51 2.75
CA LEU A 366 -2.15 -3.10 4.13
C LEU A 366 -2.86 -1.74 4.19
N TYR A 367 -4.00 -1.66 4.88
CA TYR A 367 -4.75 -0.42 5.04
C TYR A 367 -5.36 -0.31 6.44
N MET A 368 -5.75 0.91 6.85
CA MET A 368 -6.49 1.11 8.10
C MET A 368 -7.97 0.82 7.90
N GLU A 369 -8.52 -0.08 8.71
CA GLU A 369 -9.94 -0.39 8.65
C GLU A 369 -10.79 0.83 9.06
N ALA A 370 -11.90 1.04 8.33
CA ALA A 370 -12.65 2.29 8.33
C ALA A 370 -13.39 2.63 9.62
N GLN A 371 -13.41 1.71 10.58
CA GLN A 371 -14.16 1.84 11.82
C GLN A 371 -13.25 1.60 13.05
N GLY A 372 -11.94 1.74 12.86
CA GLY A 372 -10.98 1.85 13.97
C GLY A 372 -10.52 0.51 14.55
N LEU A 373 -10.61 -0.59 13.80
CA LEU A 373 -10.02 -1.88 14.24
C LEU A 373 -8.50 -1.94 14.10
N GLY A 374 -7.93 -0.91 13.49
CA GLY A 374 -6.52 -0.81 13.22
C GLY A 374 -6.11 -1.34 11.85
N PRO A 375 -4.80 -1.58 11.67
CA PRO A 375 -4.22 -2.00 10.40
C PRO A 375 -4.65 -3.43 10.04
N THR A 376 -5.09 -3.62 8.79
CA THR A 376 -5.76 -4.83 8.32
C THR A 376 -5.40 -5.12 6.86
N ILE A 377 -5.32 -6.41 6.53
CA ILE A 377 -5.38 -6.90 5.15
C ILE A 377 -6.71 -7.63 4.95
N THR A 378 -7.24 -7.62 3.74
CA THR A 378 -8.50 -8.27 3.42
C THR A 378 -8.26 -9.27 2.31
N ILE A 379 -8.79 -10.48 2.49
CA ILE A 379 -8.94 -11.43 1.40
C ILE A 379 -10.33 -11.27 0.77
N SER A 380 -10.41 -11.34 -0.55
CA SER A 380 -11.65 -11.02 -1.26
C SER A 380 -11.87 -11.88 -2.50
N LEU A 381 -13.14 -12.08 -2.84
CA LEU A 381 -13.60 -12.83 -4.01
C LEU A 381 -14.78 -12.12 -4.67
N PRO A 382 -14.86 -12.11 -6.02
CA PRO A 382 -16.02 -11.58 -6.72
C PRO A 382 -17.22 -12.51 -6.54
N VAL A 383 -18.41 -11.93 -6.39
CA VAL A 383 -19.69 -12.66 -6.39
C VAL A 383 -20.22 -12.69 -7.82
N VAL A 384 -20.11 -13.84 -8.48
CA VAL A 384 -20.38 -13.99 -9.92
C VAL A 384 -21.84 -14.39 -10.19
N THR A 385 -22.50 -13.64 -11.06
CA THR A 385 -23.86 -13.86 -11.55
C THR A 385 -23.87 -14.20 -13.04
N LYS A 386 -25.04 -14.60 -13.56
CA LYS A 386 -25.22 -14.75 -15.01
C LYS A 386 -25.28 -13.35 -15.62
N PRO A 387 -24.76 -13.15 -16.85
CA PRO A 387 -24.98 -11.92 -17.58
C PRO A 387 -26.45 -11.87 -18.03
N ASP A 388 -27.32 -11.39 -17.16
CA ASP A 388 -28.69 -11.01 -17.41
C ASP A 388 -28.80 -9.49 -17.24
N GLY A 389 -29.66 -8.82 -18.00
CA GLY A 389 -29.72 -7.35 -18.07
C GLY A 389 -29.87 -6.60 -16.73
N ILE A 390 -30.12 -7.31 -15.63
CA ILE A 390 -30.21 -6.80 -14.25
C ILE A 390 -28.92 -6.10 -13.80
N TRP A 391 -27.76 -6.63 -14.17
CA TRP A 391 -26.46 -6.06 -13.78
C TRP A 391 -25.85 -5.19 -14.89
N ASN A 392 -26.69 -4.57 -15.75
CA ASN A 392 -26.24 -3.80 -16.91
C ASN A 392 -25.26 -4.59 -17.82
N GLY A 393 -25.45 -5.92 -17.92
CA GLY A 393 -24.57 -6.81 -18.68
C GLY A 393 -23.27 -7.21 -17.96
N GLN A 394 -23.06 -6.79 -16.71
CA GLN A 394 -21.92 -7.21 -15.90
C GLN A 394 -22.13 -8.62 -15.32
N ARG A 395 -21.03 -9.36 -15.13
CA ARG A 395 -21.04 -10.71 -14.51
C ARG A 395 -20.83 -10.72 -13.00
N ILE A 396 -20.58 -9.56 -12.40
CA ILE A 396 -20.22 -9.44 -10.99
C ILE A 396 -21.31 -8.62 -10.30
N ALA A 397 -21.96 -9.19 -9.29
CA ALA A 397 -22.96 -8.47 -8.49
C ALA A 397 -22.33 -7.63 -7.37
N GLY A 398 -21.17 -8.07 -6.88
CA GLY A 398 -20.44 -7.42 -5.81
C GLY A 398 -19.20 -8.22 -5.44
N ILE A 399 -18.57 -7.85 -4.33
CA ILE A 399 -17.31 -8.44 -3.86
C ILE A 399 -17.48 -8.82 -2.40
N ALA A 400 -17.20 -10.08 -2.07
CA ALA A 400 -17.15 -10.57 -0.70
C ALA A 400 -15.74 -10.42 -0.15
N GLY A 401 -15.61 -10.08 1.14
CA GLY A 401 -14.33 -9.88 1.80
C GLY A 401 -14.32 -10.40 3.25
N ILE A 402 -13.15 -10.85 3.70
CA ILE A 402 -12.88 -11.19 5.10
C ILE A 402 -11.60 -10.47 5.54
N ASP A 403 -11.71 -9.74 6.64
CA ASP A 403 -10.58 -9.03 7.24
C ASP A 403 -9.68 -9.96 8.06
N ILE A 404 -8.38 -9.73 7.95
CA ILE A 404 -7.33 -10.34 8.77
C ILE A 404 -6.54 -9.18 9.38
N GLY A 405 -6.71 -8.95 10.68
CA GLY A 405 -6.01 -7.88 11.37
C GLY A 405 -4.52 -8.17 11.50
N ILE A 406 -3.67 -7.13 11.50
CA ILE A 406 -2.22 -7.33 11.75
C ILE A 406 -1.97 -8.04 13.08
N ALA A 407 -2.79 -7.75 14.11
CA ALA A 407 -2.69 -8.44 15.40
C ALA A 407 -2.80 -9.98 15.28
N GLU A 408 -3.68 -10.48 14.39
CA GLU A 408 -3.84 -11.92 14.15
C GLU A 408 -2.59 -12.52 13.48
N LEU A 409 -1.97 -11.77 12.56
CA LEU A 409 -0.72 -12.18 11.92
C LEU A 409 0.44 -12.21 12.93
N THR A 410 0.58 -11.15 13.73
CA THR A 410 1.66 -11.02 14.71
C THR A 410 1.57 -12.03 15.84
N ASP A 411 0.36 -12.50 16.18
CA ASP A 411 0.19 -13.58 17.16
C ASP A 411 0.77 -14.91 16.69
N ARG A 412 1.03 -15.06 15.38
CA ARG A 412 1.67 -16.24 14.79
C ARG A 412 3.18 -16.14 14.66
N LEU A 413 3.77 -14.99 14.99
CA LEU A 413 5.20 -14.74 14.97
C LEU A 413 5.82 -14.99 16.37
N PRO A 414 7.15 -15.20 16.47
CA PRO A 414 7.82 -15.30 17.77
C PRO A 414 7.69 -13.99 18.55
N LYS A 415 7.55 -14.12 19.87
CA LYS A 415 7.42 -12.99 20.83
C LYS A 415 8.63 -12.90 21.77
N SER A 416 9.77 -13.51 21.41
CA SER A 416 10.96 -13.52 22.24
C SER A 416 11.83 -12.27 22.03
N GLU A 417 12.74 -12.01 22.97
CA GLU A 417 13.66 -10.88 22.89
C GLU A 417 14.81 -11.13 21.90
N GLN A 418 15.09 -12.40 21.60
CA GLN A 418 16.14 -12.84 20.68
C GLN A 418 15.67 -12.89 19.23
N LEU A 419 14.40 -13.25 18.99
CA LEU A 419 13.83 -13.44 17.66
C LEU A 419 12.67 -12.48 17.41
N TYR A 420 12.65 -11.86 16.24
CA TYR A 420 11.46 -11.14 15.78
C TYR A 420 11.07 -11.57 14.37
N GLY A 421 9.77 -11.51 14.09
CA GLY A 421 9.22 -11.81 12.77
C GLY A 421 8.97 -10.55 11.95
N ILE A 422 9.16 -10.66 10.63
CA ILE A 422 8.78 -9.68 9.62
C ILE A 422 7.87 -10.40 8.62
N ILE A 423 6.85 -9.70 8.12
CA ILE A 423 6.00 -10.19 7.04
C ILE A 423 6.14 -9.24 5.86
N VAL A 424 6.47 -9.77 4.69
CA VAL A 424 6.75 -8.99 3.47
C VAL A 424 5.90 -9.57 2.32
N ASP A 425 5.47 -8.72 1.41
CA ASP A 425 4.79 -9.16 0.19
C ASP A 425 5.77 -9.49 -0.95
N LYS A 426 5.24 -10.08 -2.03
CA LYS A 426 6.00 -10.41 -3.25
C LYS A 426 6.63 -9.22 -3.99
N ASN A 427 6.31 -7.99 -3.62
CA ASN A 427 6.91 -6.78 -4.19
C ASN A 427 8.05 -6.24 -3.31
N GLY A 428 8.33 -6.87 -2.16
CA GLY A 428 9.29 -6.39 -1.16
C GLY A 428 8.71 -5.35 -0.21
N ILE A 429 7.39 -5.15 -0.21
CA ILE A 429 6.69 -4.21 0.69
C ILE A 429 6.39 -4.90 2.02
N VAL A 430 6.74 -4.21 3.10
CA VAL A 430 6.58 -4.70 4.47
C VAL A 430 5.13 -4.58 4.91
N ILE A 431 4.52 -5.72 5.26
CA ILE A 431 3.19 -5.80 5.88
C ILE A 431 3.30 -5.68 7.39
N TYR A 432 4.33 -6.27 7.99
CA TYR A 432 4.58 -6.13 9.42
C TYR A 432 6.07 -6.09 9.71
N HIS A 433 6.47 -5.17 10.58
CA HIS A 433 7.82 -5.06 11.11
C HIS A 433 7.79 -4.35 12.48
N PRO A 434 8.59 -4.78 13.49
CA PRO A 434 8.55 -4.18 14.83
C PRO A 434 8.85 -2.67 14.88
N LYS A 435 9.75 -2.18 14.01
CA LYS A 435 10.06 -0.74 13.87
C LYS A 435 8.98 0.05 13.09
N HIS A 436 8.00 -0.61 12.46
CA HIS A 436 6.98 0.09 11.68
C HIS A 436 5.88 0.61 12.61
N VAL A 437 5.91 1.92 12.89
CA VAL A 437 4.92 2.58 13.73
C VAL A 437 3.63 2.80 12.93
N LEU A 438 2.60 2.01 13.24
CA LEU A 438 1.30 2.11 12.59
C LEU A 438 0.40 3.11 13.35
N PRO A 439 -0.41 3.92 12.63
CA PRO A 439 -1.34 4.85 13.26
C PRO A 439 -2.45 4.11 14.01
N ALA A 440 -3.00 4.72 15.06
CA ALA A 440 -4.05 4.12 15.88
C ALA A 440 -5.42 4.04 15.18
N THR A 441 -5.75 5.01 14.32
CA THR A 441 -7.03 5.09 13.59
C THR A 441 -6.84 5.51 12.15
N GLU A 442 -7.82 5.22 11.27
CA GLU A 442 -7.82 5.73 9.91
C GLU A 442 -7.94 7.27 9.94
N VAL A 443 -6.84 7.96 9.65
CA VAL A 443 -6.79 9.43 9.74
C VAL A 443 -7.51 10.08 8.54
N HIS A 444 -7.77 9.34 7.46
CA HIS A 444 -8.00 9.91 6.13
C HIS A 444 -9.29 9.50 5.39
N ALA A 445 -9.99 8.42 5.76
CA ALA A 445 -11.31 8.14 5.16
C ALA A 445 -12.35 9.19 5.56
N VAL A 446 -12.30 9.66 6.81
CA VAL A 446 -13.18 10.70 7.37
C VAL A 446 -12.89 12.10 6.79
N ARG A 447 -11.71 12.32 6.19
CA ARG A 447 -11.27 13.66 5.79
C ARG A 447 -11.31 13.93 4.29
N ARG A 448 -11.84 13.03 3.45
CA ARG A 448 -11.91 13.28 1.98
C ARG A 448 -12.77 14.49 1.59
N SER A 449 -13.46 15.09 2.55
CA SER A 449 -13.93 16.47 2.50
C SER A 449 -13.62 17.15 3.84
N ALA A 450 -12.54 17.93 3.90
CA ALA A 450 -12.55 19.07 4.81
C ALA A 450 -13.63 20.03 4.27
N CYS A 451 -14.88 19.88 4.71
CA CYS A 451 -15.85 20.96 4.63
C CYS A 451 -15.27 22.11 5.45
N TYR A 452 -14.61 23.05 4.77
CA TYR A 452 -14.18 24.28 5.39
C TYR A 452 -15.44 25.04 5.80
N ASP A 453 -15.52 25.48 7.05
CA ASP A 453 -16.55 26.43 7.46
C ASP A 453 -16.36 27.73 6.66
N ALA A 454 -17.28 27.97 5.72
CA ALA A 454 -17.28 29.17 4.88
C ALA A 454 -17.40 30.46 5.71
N SER A 455 -17.87 30.38 6.96
CA SER A 455 -17.93 31.53 7.88
C SER A 455 -16.53 32.00 8.30
N GLN A 456 -15.55 31.11 8.41
CA GLN A 456 -14.16 31.46 8.72
C GLN A 456 -13.42 32.06 7.52
N VAL A 457 -13.85 31.74 6.29
CA VAL A 457 -13.29 32.31 5.06
C VAL A 457 -13.78 33.74 4.84
N ARG A 458 -15.03 34.05 5.21
CA ARG A 458 -15.61 35.40 5.08
C ARG A 458 -14.85 36.48 5.85
N HIS A 459 -14.34 36.16 7.04
CA HIS A 459 -13.57 37.14 7.84
C HIS A 459 -12.18 37.45 7.29
N ARG A 460 -11.68 36.68 6.30
CA ARG A 460 -10.43 36.95 5.58
C ARG A 460 -10.64 37.36 4.12
N ALA A 461 -11.90 37.52 3.69
CA ALA A 461 -12.28 37.79 2.30
C ALA A 461 -12.22 39.29 1.94
N GLY A 462 -11.11 39.95 2.28
CA GLY A 462 -10.74 41.25 1.73
C GLY A 462 -9.63 41.05 0.70
N ALA A 463 -9.99 41.10 -0.58
CA ALA A 463 -9.13 40.94 -1.76
C ALA A 463 -8.65 39.50 -2.08
N GLY A 464 -9.27 38.89 -3.09
CA GLY A 464 -8.54 38.10 -4.09
C GLY A 464 -7.92 36.76 -3.68
N LEU A 465 -8.39 36.09 -2.62
CA LEU A 465 -8.02 34.69 -2.40
C LEU A 465 -8.75 33.79 -3.42
N ARG A 466 -8.17 33.66 -4.62
CA ARG A 466 -8.19 32.35 -5.29
C ARG A 466 -7.77 31.34 -4.22
N VAL A 467 -8.54 30.26 -4.04
CA VAL A 467 -8.03 29.09 -3.32
C VAL A 467 -6.89 28.57 -4.19
N GLN A 468 -5.69 29.10 -3.96
CA GLN A 468 -4.48 28.44 -4.38
C GLN A 468 -4.46 27.17 -3.54
N TYR A 469 -4.86 26.05 -4.15
CA TYR A 469 -4.28 24.78 -3.77
C TYR A 469 -2.78 24.95 -3.99
N GLY A 470 -2.08 25.42 -2.96
CA GLY A 470 -0.63 25.42 -2.97
C GLY A 470 -0.21 23.98 -3.23
N PHE A 471 0.55 23.79 -4.30
CA PHE A 471 1.35 22.58 -4.46
C PHE A 471 2.13 22.40 -3.15
N SER A 472 2.18 21.16 -2.63
CA SER A 472 3.01 20.69 -1.49
C SER A 472 2.41 20.57 -0.07
N ASP A 473 1.11 20.73 0.17
CA ASP A 473 0.59 20.35 1.51
C ASP A 473 0.33 18.84 1.59
N GLN A 474 1.12 18.14 2.40
CA GLN A 474 0.95 16.72 2.70
C GLN A 474 -0.48 16.39 3.17
N ARG A 475 -1.19 17.37 3.77
CA ARG A 475 -2.61 17.24 4.10
C ARG A 475 -3.45 17.02 2.85
N VAL A 476 -3.27 17.79 1.78
CA VAL A 476 -4.05 17.65 0.53
C VAL A 476 -3.83 16.27 -0.09
N TYR A 477 -2.59 15.80 -0.18
CA TYR A 477 -2.28 14.46 -0.70
C TYR A 477 -2.90 13.33 0.13
N ARG A 478 -3.03 13.53 1.45
CA ARG A 478 -3.71 12.59 2.35
C ARG A 478 -5.24 12.66 2.23
N LEU A 479 -5.82 13.86 2.07
CA LEU A 479 -7.26 14.06 1.90
C LEU A 479 -7.79 13.40 0.62
N VAL A 480 -7.01 13.49 -0.46
CA VAL A 480 -7.38 12.93 -1.78
C VAL A 480 -6.95 11.47 -1.97
N GLY A 481 -6.34 10.84 -0.95
CA GLY A 481 -5.94 9.44 -0.98
C GLY A 481 -4.68 9.12 -1.81
N LEU A 482 -3.94 10.13 -2.29
CA LEU A 482 -2.65 9.91 -2.96
C LEU A 482 -1.63 9.28 -2.00
N ILE A 483 -1.68 9.70 -0.73
CA ILE A 483 -0.94 9.10 0.38
C ILE A 483 -1.93 8.37 1.28
N ASP A 484 -1.75 7.05 1.40
CA ASP A 484 -2.55 6.20 2.29
C ASP A 484 -2.28 6.50 3.77
N SER A 485 -3.22 6.11 4.65
CA SER A 485 -2.99 6.19 6.12
C SER A 485 -1.81 5.33 6.57
N ILE A 486 -1.50 4.25 5.85
CA ILE A 486 -0.32 3.41 6.06
C ILE A 486 0.51 3.51 4.78
N PRO A 487 1.70 4.12 4.81
CA PRO A 487 2.56 4.17 3.64
C PRO A 487 3.10 2.77 3.32
N THR A 488 3.32 2.50 2.03
CA THR A 488 4.02 1.29 1.60
C THR A 488 5.52 1.49 1.81
N ILE A 489 6.11 0.73 2.74
CA ILE A 489 7.54 0.79 3.06
C ILE A 489 8.22 -0.47 2.49
N ASP A 490 9.30 -0.28 1.75
CA ASP A 490 10.09 -1.40 1.21
C ASP A 490 11.02 -2.00 2.27
N LEU A 491 11.32 -3.29 2.17
CA LEU A 491 12.25 -3.99 3.05
C LEU A 491 13.62 -3.29 3.14
N ILE A 492 14.15 -2.77 2.02
CA ILE A 492 15.43 -2.04 2.00
C ILE A 492 15.34 -0.72 2.77
N GLU A 493 14.18 -0.06 2.75
CA GLU A 493 13.99 1.23 3.43
C GLU A 493 14.04 1.09 4.95
N ILE A 494 13.58 -0.04 5.49
CA ILE A 494 13.50 -0.26 6.95
C ILE A 494 14.68 -1.04 7.53
N GLU A 495 15.24 -2.01 6.79
CA GLU A 495 16.37 -2.84 7.24
C GLU A 495 17.73 -2.29 6.80
N GLY A 496 17.77 -1.43 5.78
CA GLY A 496 18.98 -0.85 5.20
C GLY A 496 19.34 -1.43 3.84
N ASN A 497 20.26 -0.75 3.14
CA ASN A 497 20.66 -1.10 1.77
C ASN A 497 21.99 -1.90 1.73
N SER A 498 22.10 -2.94 2.55
CA SER A 498 23.24 -3.86 2.52
C SER A 498 23.06 -4.90 1.40
N THR A 499 24.16 -5.50 0.93
CA THR A 499 24.11 -6.57 -0.08
C THR A 499 23.35 -7.79 0.41
N ALA A 500 23.41 -8.08 1.72
CA ALA A 500 22.65 -9.13 2.37
C ALA A 500 21.14 -8.88 2.29
N ILE A 501 20.69 -7.66 2.61
CA ILE A 501 19.27 -7.28 2.52
C ILE A 501 18.78 -7.26 1.07
N GLN A 502 19.61 -6.82 0.11
CA GLN A 502 19.26 -6.91 -1.31
C GLN A 502 19.06 -8.36 -1.76
N ARG A 503 19.91 -9.29 -1.32
CA ARG A 503 19.76 -10.73 -1.58
C ARG A 503 18.49 -11.29 -0.94
N LEU A 504 18.23 -10.94 0.31
CA LEU A 504 17.01 -11.32 1.03
C LEU A 504 15.76 -10.85 0.29
N ARG A 505 15.71 -9.56 -0.07
CA ARG A 505 14.61 -8.97 -0.84
C ARG A 505 14.45 -9.67 -2.20
N HIS A 506 15.55 -9.99 -2.88
CA HIS A 506 15.49 -10.72 -4.14
C HIS A 506 14.85 -12.11 -3.98
N GLY A 507 15.23 -12.87 -2.94
CA GLY A 507 14.64 -14.18 -2.65
C GLY A 507 13.15 -14.11 -2.30
N VAL A 508 12.71 -13.05 -1.61
CA VAL A 508 11.28 -12.79 -1.35
C VAL A 508 10.52 -12.56 -2.66
N ILE A 509 11.02 -11.66 -3.52
CA ILE A 509 10.34 -11.26 -4.77
C ILE A 509 10.31 -12.39 -5.79
N THR A 510 11.43 -13.09 -5.97
CA THR A 510 11.54 -14.21 -6.93
C THR A 510 10.94 -15.50 -6.40
N THR A 511 10.42 -15.49 -5.17
CA THR A 511 9.89 -16.65 -4.46
C THR A 511 10.89 -17.79 -4.26
N THR A 512 12.19 -17.48 -4.20
CA THR A 512 13.29 -18.42 -3.97
C THR A 512 13.99 -18.16 -2.64
N CYS A 513 13.24 -17.96 -1.55
CA CYS A 513 13.86 -17.80 -0.25
C CYS A 513 14.73 -19.02 0.09
N ASP A 514 16.02 -18.77 0.33
CA ASP A 514 17.02 -19.79 0.62
C ASP A 514 16.71 -20.47 1.96
N SER A 515 17.02 -21.77 2.07
CA SER A 515 16.94 -22.51 3.35
C SER A 515 18.08 -22.17 4.32
N GLU A 516 19.10 -21.47 3.83
CA GLU A 516 20.26 -21.02 4.59
C GLU A 516 20.06 -19.61 5.14
N ALA A 517 20.70 -19.33 6.27
CA ALA A 517 20.65 -18.03 6.91
C ALA A 517 21.41 -16.98 6.09
N ILE A 518 20.82 -15.80 5.92
CA ILE A 518 21.52 -14.63 5.38
C ILE A 518 22.06 -13.83 6.56
N ILE A 519 23.36 -13.58 6.58
CA ILE A 519 24.05 -12.90 7.69
C ILE A 519 24.30 -11.44 7.31
N ASP A 520 23.92 -10.51 8.18
CA ASP A 520 24.24 -9.08 8.07
C ASP A 520 24.66 -8.51 9.43
N GLY A 521 25.97 -8.42 9.66
CA GLY A 521 26.53 -8.00 10.93
C GLY A 521 26.22 -8.99 12.06
N ASP A 522 25.52 -8.52 13.09
CA ASP A 522 25.09 -9.28 14.26
C ASP A 522 23.73 -9.97 14.10
N ARG A 523 23.12 -9.86 12.90
CA ARG A 523 21.79 -10.36 12.60
C ARG A 523 21.83 -11.49 11.57
N GLU A 524 20.99 -12.49 11.81
CA GLU A 524 20.75 -13.60 10.88
C GLU A 524 19.29 -13.58 10.43
N TYR A 525 19.07 -13.71 9.13
CA TYR A 525 17.76 -13.66 8.49
C TYR A 525 17.41 -15.03 7.91
N TYR A 526 16.26 -15.56 8.31
CA TYR A 526 15.71 -16.82 7.84
C TYR A 526 14.37 -16.54 7.14
N CYS A 527 14.24 -16.84 5.85
CA CYS A 527 13.04 -16.55 5.07
C CYS A 527 12.30 -17.81 4.65
N ALA A 528 10.97 -17.77 4.66
CA ALA A 528 10.13 -18.75 3.99
C ALA A 528 8.94 -18.08 3.28
N ASN A 529 8.61 -18.57 2.10
CA ASN A 529 7.42 -18.15 1.37
C ASN A 529 6.22 -18.96 1.81
N LEU A 530 5.07 -18.30 1.97
CA LEU A 530 3.84 -18.94 2.42
C LEU A 530 3.09 -19.58 1.24
N LYS A 531 2.72 -20.85 1.36
CA LYS A 531 1.91 -21.53 0.34
C LYS A 531 0.52 -20.91 0.24
N GLY A 532 0.06 -20.66 -0.98
CA GLY A 532 -1.26 -20.10 -1.26
C GLY A 532 -1.41 -18.62 -0.86
N SER A 533 -0.31 -17.92 -0.56
CA SER A 533 -0.29 -16.48 -0.24
C SER A 533 0.90 -15.80 -0.92
N PRO A 534 0.78 -14.56 -1.43
CA PRO A 534 1.89 -13.80 -2.00
C PRO A 534 2.80 -13.18 -0.92
N LEU A 535 2.77 -13.72 0.30
CA LEU A 535 3.49 -13.19 1.45
C LEU A 535 4.64 -14.15 1.82
N SER A 536 5.70 -13.57 2.31
CA SER A 536 6.84 -14.27 2.89
C SER A 536 7.00 -13.86 4.35
N VAL A 537 7.38 -14.83 5.17
CA VAL A 537 7.73 -14.61 6.57
C VAL A 537 9.25 -14.67 6.71
N ILE A 538 9.79 -13.73 7.46
CA ILE A 538 11.23 -13.66 7.76
C ILE A 538 11.37 -13.65 9.28
N ILE A 539 12.18 -14.56 9.81
CA ILE A 539 12.60 -14.54 11.21
C ILE A 539 14.00 -13.97 11.28
N VAL A 540 14.16 -12.95 12.12
CA VAL A 540 15.44 -12.31 12.37
C VAL A 540 15.91 -12.71 13.76
N SER A 541 17.12 -13.24 13.83
CA SER A 541 17.82 -13.58 15.06
C SER A 541 18.94 -12.59 15.33
N SER A 542 19.05 -12.10 16.56
CA SER A 542 20.23 -11.35 17.00
C SER A 542 21.20 -12.31 17.69
N THR A 543 22.43 -12.37 17.20
CA THR A 543 23.50 -13.20 17.77
C THR A 543 23.97 -12.73 19.15
N ILE A 544 23.62 -11.50 19.54
CA ILE A 544 24.05 -10.87 20.82
C ILE A 544 22.98 -11.01 21.91
N ARG A 545 21.71 -11.26 21.56
CA ARG A 545 20.59 -11.31 22.52
C ARG A 545 20.22 -12.75 22.87
N GLN A 546 19.97 -13.03 24.15
CA GLN A 546 19.54 -14.33 24.64
C GLN A 546 18.20 -14.22 25.39
N THR A 547 17.33 -15.21 25.20
CA THR A 547 16.04 -15.26 25.91
C THR A 547 16.19 -16.01 27.24
N LEU A 548 15.78 -15.36 28.33
CA LEU A 548 15.76 -15.97 29.68
C LEU A 548 14.37 -16.50 30.00
N ALA A 549 14.27 -17.76 30.44
CA ALA A 549 13.02 -18.38 30.86
C ALA A 549 13.05 -18.74 32.36
N TYR A 550 12.03 -18.33 33.10
CA TYR A 550 11.85 -18.67 34.52
C TYR A 550 10.98 -19.92 34.66
N ARG A 551 11.41 -20.90 35.45
CA ARG A 551 10.62 -22.11 35.75
C ARG A 551 10.22 -22.12 37.23
N ASP A 552 8.93 -22.06 37.50
CA ASP A 552 8.43 -22.22 38.88
C ASP A 552 8.35 -23.71 39.21
N THR A 553 9.19 -24.17 40.12
CA THR A 553 9.32 -25.60 40.48
C THR A 553 8.30 -26.04 41.54
N THR A 554 7.28 -25.23 41.84
CA THR A 554 6.21 -25.67 42.74
C THR A 554 5.27 -26.63 42.02
N PRO A 555 5.15 -27.90 42.45
CA PRO A 555 4.15 -28.81 41.92
C PRO A 555 2.76 -28.23 42.22
N ARG A 556 1.92 -28.10 41.19
CA ARG A 556 0.48 -27.81 41.36
C ARG A 556 -0.27 -29.04 41.79
#